data_AF-A0A662J4U3-F1
#
_entry.id   AF-A0A662J4U3-F1
#
_cell.length_a   1.000
_cell.length_b   1.000
_cell.length_c   1.000
_cell.angle_alpha   90.00
_cell.angle_beta   90.00
_cell.angle_gamma   90.00
#
_symmetry.space_group_name_H-M   'P 1'
#
loop_
_entity.id
_entity.type
_entity.pdbx_description
1 polymer ?
#
loop_
_entity_poly.entity_id
_entity_poly.type
_entity_poly.pdbx_seq_one_letter_code
_entity_poly.pdbx_strand_id
1 'polypeptide(L)' 'LICGTSAVVYPFAELPRIAWRRGAIIIEVNLEPTPLTLEGISTIFIQGKTGEILPKIADKVEEIVEKKRRS' A
#
# COMPACT_ATOMS: atom_id res chain seq x y z
N LEU A 1 -0.47 2.79 -3.15
CA LEU A 1 0.18 1.57 -2.63
C LEU A 1 1.64 1.92 -2.33
N ILE A 2 2.09 1.70 -1.10
CA ILE A 2 3.44 1.99 -0.62
C ILE A 2 4.07 0.66 -0.19
N CYS A 3 5.29 0.37 -0.64
CA CYS A 3 5.90 -0.94 -0.41
C CYS A 3 7.41 -0.83 -0.15
N GLY A 4 7.92 -1.57 0.85
CA GLY A 4 9.36 -1.80 1.03
C GLY A 4 10.20 -0.53 1.19
N THR A 5 9.70 0.45 1.94
CA THR A 5 10.35 1.74 2.18
C THR A 5 10.24 2.11 3.66
N SER A 6 11.18 2.91 4.16
CA SER A 6 11.12 3.46 5.53
C SER A 6 10.24 4.70 5.63
N ALA A 7 9.82 5.29 4.50
CA ALA A 7 8.99 6.49 4.42
C ALA A 7 9.57 7.75 5.13
N VAL A 8 10.90 7.86 5.22
CA VAL A 8 11.60 9.03 5.82
C VAL A 8 12.30 9.92 4.79
N VAL A 9 12.50 9.44 3.57
CA VAL A 9 13.26 10.17 2.53
C VAL A 9 12.34 11.11 1.76
N TYR A 10 12.69 12.40 1.73
CA TYR A 10 12.01 13.40 0.92
C TYR A 10 12.57 13.44 -0.50
N PRO A 11 11.74 13.72 -1.53
CA PRO A 11 10.33 14.17 -1.45
C PRO A 11 9.31 13.03 -1.32
N PHE A 12 9.73 11.76 -1.43
CA PHE A 12 8.81 10.62 -1.47
C PHE A 12 7.91 10.52 -0.23
N ALA A 13 8.46 10.75 0.96
CA ALA A 13 7.71 10.71 2.21
C ALA A 13 6.48 11.66 2.23
N GLU A 14 6.48 12.71 1.42
CA GLU A 14 5.37 13.66 1.35
C GLU A 14 4.26 13.23 0.38
N LEU A 15 4.57 12.40 -0.62
CA LEU A 15 3.57 11.96 -1.60
C LEU A 15 2.40 11.18 -0.98
N PRO A 16 2.62 10.18 -0.09
CA PRO A 16 1.54 9.47 0.59
C PRO A 16 0.69 10.41 1.46
N ARG A 17 1.34 11.40 2.10
CA ARG A 17 0.66 12.42 2.92
C ARG A 17 -0.25 13.30 2.09
N ILE A 18 0.22 13.79 0.94
CA ILE A 18 -0.60 14.57 0.00
C ILE A 18 -1.78 13.73 -0.50
N ALA A 19 -1.55 12.47 -0.88
CA ALA A 19 -2.59 11.59 -1.38
C ALA A 19 -3.66 11.32 -0.30
N TRP A 20 -3.25 11.01 0.92
CA TRP A 20 -4.15 10.79 2.06
C TRP A 20 -5.00 12.03 2.36
N ARG A 21 -4.40 13.23 2.39
CA ARG A 21 -5.13 14.50 2.56
C ARG A 21 -6.16 14.76 1.46
N ARG A 22 -6.00 14.14 0.29
CA ARG A 22 -6.96 14.20 -0.83
C ARG A 22 -7.99 13.07 -0.80
N GLY A 23 -8.04 12.27 0.27
CA GLY A 23 -8.99 11.17 0.44
C GLY A 23 -8.58 9.87 -0.25
N ALA A 24 -7.32 9.72 -0.67
CA ALA A 24 -6.84 8.46 -1.22
C ALA A 24 -6.73 7.39 -0.13
N ILE A 25 -7.10 6.15 -0.47
CA ILE A 25 -6.83 4.99 0.37
C ILE A 25 -5.35 4.65 0.29
N ILE A 26 -4.65 4.73 1.42
CA ILE A 26 -3.24 4.39 1.50
C ILE A 26 -3.10 2.96 2.02
N ILE A 27 -2.55 2.10 1.18
CA ILE A 27 -2.18 0.73 1.52
C ILE A 27 -0.67 0.67 1.64
N GLU A 28 -0.16 0.23 2.79
CA GLU A 28 1.25 0.04 3.09
C GLU A 28 1.58 -1.45 3.25
N VAL A 29 2.57 -1.94 2.53
CA VAL A 29 3.11 -3.31 2.63
C VAL A 29 4.56 -3.24 3.06
N ASN A 30 4.84 -3.56 4.32
CA ASN A 30 6.20 -3.51 4.85
C ASN A 30 6.42 -4.53 5.97
N LEU A 31 7.68 -4.89 6.21
CA LEU A 31 8.05 -5.80 7.30
C LEU A 31 7.72 -5.23 8.68
N GLU A 32 7.90 -3.92 8.82
CA GLU A 32 7.71 -3.17 10.05
C GLU A 32 6.91 -1.89 9.74
N PRO A 33 6.13 -1.37 10.71
CA PRO A 33 5.38 -0.14 10.50
C PRO A 33 6.34 1.05 10.25
N THR A 34 6.03 1.87 9.25
CA THR A 34 6.74 3.14 9.02
C THR A 34 6.04 4.31 9.74
N PRO A 35 6.61 5.52 9.74
CA PRO A 35 5.91 6.71 10.23
C PRO A 35 4.52 6.91 9.59
N LEU A 36 4.29 6.45 8.35
CA LEU A 36 2.96 6.54 7.72
C LEU A 36 1.92 5.71 8.48
N THR A 37 2.28 4.51 8.94
CA THR A 37 1.41 3.69 9.79
C THR A 37 1.25 4.32 11.16
N LEU A 38 2.35 4.76 11.79
CA LEU A 38 2.32 5.32 13.15
C LEU A 38 1.56 6.64 13.25
N GLU A 39 1.59 7.46 12.20
CA GLU A 39 0.85 8.73 12.08
C GLU A 39 -0.61 8.53 11.63
N GLY A 40 -1.05 7.29 11.38
CA GLY A 40 -2.42 6.98 10.94
C GLY A 40 -2.72 7.36 9.47
N ILE A 41 -1.69 7.60 8.67
CA ILE A 41 -1.81 7.91 7.23
C ILE A 41 -2.13 6.62 6.45
N SER A 42 -1.53 5.50 6.82
CA SER A 42 -1.79 4.21 6.20
C SER A 42 -3.15 3.68 6.61
N THR A 43 -4.13 3.83 5.71
CA THR A 43 -5.51 3.33 5.89
C THR A 43 -5.54 1.81 6.09
N ILE A 44 -4.63 1.09 5.41
CA ILE A 44 -4.45 -0.35 5.53
C ILE A 44 -2.95 -0.63 5.64
N PHE A 45 -2.55 -1.33 6.69
CA PHE A 45 -1.19 -1.86 6.85
C PHE A 45 -1.20 -3.38 6.69
N ILE A 46 -0.35 -3.89 5.81
CA ILE A 46 -0.15 -5.32 5.59
C ILE A 46 1.30 -5.65 5.95
N GLN A 47 1.47 -6.35 7.06
CA GLN A 47 2.79 -6.71 7.55
C GLN A 47 3.37 -7.89 6.78
N GLY A 48 4.58 -7.72 6.23
CA GLY A 48 5.39 -8.80 5.66
C GLY A 48 6.24 -8.37 4.48
N LYS A 49 6.94 -9.33 3.87
CA LYS A 49 7.84 -9.04 2.74
C LYS A 49 7.06 -8.65 1.50
N THR A 50 7.39 -7.49 0.95
CA THR A 50 6.81 -7.00 -0.31
C THR A 50 6.90 -8.04 -1.44
N GLY A 51 8.04 -8.72 -1.59
CA GLY A 51 8.24 -9.75 -2.62
C GLY A 51 7.37 -11.00 -2.47
N GLU A 52 6.79 -11.25 -1.29
CA GLU A 52 5.89 -12.38 -1.04
C GLU A 52 4.42 -11.97 -1.08
N ILE A 53 4.12 -10.73 -0.69
CA ILE A 53 2.75 -10.21 -0.57
C ILE A 53 2.23 -9.68 -1.91
N LEU A 54 3.02 -8.89 -2.64
CA LEU A 54 2.56 -8.25 -3.87
C LEU A 54 2.12 -9.24 -4.96
N PRO A 55 2.82 -10.37 -5.20
CA PRO A 55 2.36 -11.38 -6.16
C PRO A 55 0.96 -11.90 -5.82
N LYS A 56 0.70 -12.22 -4.54
CA LYS A 56 -0.61 -12.71 -4.07
C LYS A 56 -1.73 -11.68 -4.29
N ILE A 57 -1.42 -10.39 -4.11
CA ILE A 57 -2.37 -9.31 -4.38
C ILE A 57 -2.65 -9.22 -5.89
N ALA A 58 -1.61 -9.28 -6.73
CA ALA A 58 -1.76 -9.25 -8.18
C ALA A 58 -2.63 -10.42 -8.69
N ASP A 59 -2.31 -11.65 -8.28
CA ASP A 59 -3.10 -12.84 -8.63
C ASP A 59 -4.58 -12.67 -8.26
N LYS A 60 -4.84 -12.11 -7.07
CA LYS A 60 -6.22 -11.92 -6.61
C LYS A 60 -6.95 -10.82 -7.37
N VAL A 61 -6.26 -9.74 -7.72
CA VAL A 61 -6.82 -8.67 -8.56
C VAL A 61 -7.16 -9.21 -9.94
N GLU A 62 -6.29 -10.02 -10.54
CA GLU A 62 -6.55 -10.67 -11.83
C GLU A 62 -7.80 -11.55 -11.78
N GLU A 63 -7.94 -12.42 -10.77
CA GLU A 63 -9.16 -13.22 -10.59
C GLU A 63 -10.43 -12.36 -10.49
N ILE A 64 -10.37 -11.25 -9.73
CA ILE A 64 -11.52 -10.36 -9.54
C ILE A 64 -11.88 -9.65 -10.85
N VAL A 65 -10.88 -9.17 -11.58
CA VAL A 65 -11.07 -8.50 -12.87
C VAL A 65 -11.68 -9.46 -13.89
N GLU A 66 -11.18 -10.70 -13.97
CA GLU A 66 -11.72 -11.72 -14.87
C GLU A 66 -13.17 -12.12 -14.52
N LYS A 67 -13.50 -12.26 -13.24
CA LYS A 67 -14.89 -12.52 -12.81
C LYS A 67 -15.83 -11.37 -13.19
N LYS A 68 -15.38 -10.12 -13.03
CA LYS A 68 -16.16 -8.95 -13.43
C LYS A 68 -16.38 -8.87 -14.94
N ARG A 69 -15.40 -9.26 -15.76
CA ARG A 69 -15.54 -9.27 -17.23
C ARG A 69 -16.55 -10.30 -17.75
N ARG A 70 -16.80 -11.36 -16.98
CA ARG A 70 -17.73 -12.45 -17.32
C ARG A 70 -19.14 -12.23 -16.77
N SER A 71 -19.37 -11.16 -15.99
CA SER A 71 -20.66 -10.79 -15.42
C SER A 71 -21.30 -9.67 -16.24
#